data_AF-A0A914WAF1-F1
#
_entry.id   AF-A0A914WAF1-F1
#
_cell.length_a   1.000
_cell.length_b   1.000
_cell.length_c   1.000
_cell.angle_alpha   90.00
_cell.angle_beta   90.00
_cell.angle_gamma   90.00
#
_symmetry.space_group_name_H-M   'P 1'
#
loop_
_entity.id
_entity.type
_entity.pdbx_description
1 polymer ?
#
loop_
_entity_poly.entity_id
_entity_poly.type
_entity_poly.pdbx_seq_one_letter_code
_entity_poly.pdbx_strand_id
1 'polypeptide(L)'
;MAEGGKGSRSGSDSDSQGAAETNVTATVNKEHGLDVELLLKVRGLKPKGGFRLFLSKFSKHDDPTFLCANAEFTKWDVTTQSLALAVRVQTEKRRKKKEGKHHVDTAVDTAAVPEDIHTETFEFKIRRFPSYVQPEITKLEIMQPSGRSYSFIVVTLRKLDMMTGRKLLCLASTSLLRASTSAGHVSGEMACFGRRFLGSGGLAPDEKSLDVGFGDHTALAGPTPLQEVMRNPCRFGLLLDIDGVICRGKDLLPGTREGFRLLTDGTGQFKVPTVFVTNASNSLRASKADRLSELLGITITPAQVVMAHSPLKMFTDLHDKHVLVVGQGPLKDIATMLGFTRVTRLDDLRVIFPHLDCVDFKRRRLEPYTPIQESFPPIDAVLLFGEPLHWESALQLILDVLITNGRPGSLEFKRGAITYPHIPVLACNMDLLWMAEKPLPLPRFGHGTFLLCLETLYQKLTNFTLHYTAVMGKPSEISYIHAVHCIQQQARIIGMDSPTTLYAIGDNPESDILGANLFDRYLRDPSSAQHKLDDLDMSCFEDNSDAEHRSVHDVQRCLSVLVETGVYSRGCSMNGIVAPVSALYKHLDECLHSSLRLPCFVEADFSSAVRMILNRERWNPYL
;
A
#
# COMPACT_ATOMS: atom_id res chain seq x y z
N MET A 1 -41.92 -0.83 13.27
CA MET A 1 -43.23 -0.90 13.94
C MET A 1 -43.05 -1.66 15.24
N ALA A 2 -43.42 -1.05 16.37
CA ALA A 2 -43.39 -1.68 17.68
C ALA A 2 -44.82 -1.75 18.21
N GLU A 3 -45.33 -2.95 18.46
CA GLU A 3 -46.58 -3.17 19.19
C GLU A 3 -46.26 -3.69 20.59
N GLY A 4 -46.94 -3.10 21.57
CA GLY A 4 -46.91 -3.48 22.97
C GLY A 4 -47.96 -4.53 23.28
N GLY A 5 -47.62 -5.43 24.20
CA GLY A 5 -48.55 -6.35 24.85
C GLY A 5 -48.34 -6.32 26.35
N LYS A 6 -49.31 -5.78 27.08
CA LYS A 6 -49.45 -5.95 28.53
C LYS A 6 -50.01 -7.35 28.81
N GLY A 7 -49.37 -8.09 29.71
CA GLY A 7 -49.90 -9.33 30.29
C GLY A 7 -49.43 -9.47 31.73
N SER A 8 -50.32 -9.21 32.68
CA SER A 8 -50.13 -9.45 34.11
C SER A 8 -50.51 -10.90 34.44
N ARG A 9 -49.64 -11.64 35.13
CA ARG A 9 -50.03 -12.73 36.04
C ARG A 9 -49.03 -12.86 37.18
N SER A 10 -49.59 -12.85 38.38
CA SER A 10 -48.97 -12.99 39.69
C SER A 10 -48.45 -14.40 39.96
N GLY A 11 -47.27 -14.49 40.55
CA GLY A 11 -46.75 -15.68 41.20
C GLY A 11 -45.57 -15.25 42.09
N SER A 12 -45.81 -15.20 43.39
CA SER A 12 -44.80 -15.03 44.43
C SER A 12 -43.94 -16.29 44.53
N ASP A 13 -42.61 -16.15 44.56
CA ASP A 13 -41.78 -16.81 45.59
C ASP A 13 -40.31 -16.36 45.55
N SER A 14 -39.80 -16.19 46.77
CA SER A 14 -38.42 -16.17 47.28
C SER A 14 -37.41 -15.12 46.80
N ASP A 15 -37.08 -14.24 47.77
CA ASP A 15 -35.93 -13.35 47.82
C ASP A 15 -34.61 -14.06 47.48
N SER A 16 -34.11 -13.78 46.28
CA SER A 16 -32.69 -13.47 46.11
C SER A 16 -32.61 -11.97 45.91
N GLN A 17 -31.66 -11.27 46.54
CA GLN A 17 -31.44 -9.84 46.33
C GLN A 17 -31.14 -9.57 44.84
N GLY A 18 -32.21 -9.36 44.07
CA GLY A 18 -32.16 -9.20 42.63
C GLY A 18 -31.68 -7.81 42.29
N ALA A 19 -30.58 -7.71 41.53
CA ALA A 19 -30.25 -6.48 40.83
C ALA A 19 -31.49 -6.03 40.04
N ALA A 20 -31.95 -4.79 40.24
CA ALA A 20 -33.09 -4.27 39.49
C ALA A 20 -32.74 -4.24 38.00
N GLU A 21 -33.32 -5.13 37.21
CA GLU A 21 -33.11 -5.23 35.77
C GLU A 21 -33.86 -4.09 35.07
N THR A 22 -33.11 -3.21 34.40
CA THR A 22 -33.67 -2.06 33.70
C THR A 22 -33.37 -2.15 32.20
N ASN A 23 -34.41 -2.18 31.36
CA ASN A 23 -34.24 -2.15 29.90
C ASN A 23 -33.74 -0.79 29.41
N VAL A 24 -32.67 -0.79 28.60
CA VAL A 24 -32.08 0.44 28.07
C VAL A 24 -32.80 0.91 26.80
N THR A 25 -33.13 2.20 26.75
CA THR A 25 -33.60 2.83 25.51
C THR A 25 -32.43 3.12 24.58
N ALA A 26 -32.50 2.60 23.35
CA ALA A 26 -31.53 2.85 22.29
C ALA A 26 -32.06 3.86 21.29
N THR A 27 -31.19 4.75 20.82
CA THR A 27 -31.46 5.68 19.72
C THR A 27 -30.38 5.54 18.65
N VAL A 28 -30.77 5.53 17.38
CA VAL A 28 -29.82 5.61 16.26
C VAL A 28 -29.33 7.05 16.20
N ASN A 29 -28.01 7.26 16.27
CA ASN A 29 -27.40 8.59 16.32
C ASN A 29 -27.01 9.11 14.93
N LYS A 30 -26.34 8.27 14.13
CA LYS A 30 -25.91 8.59 12.76
C LYS A 30 -25.84 7.32 11.90
N GLU A 31 -26.13 7.48 10.62
CA GLU A 31 -25.91 6.49 9.57
C GLU A 31 -25.03 7.13 8.49
N HIS A 32 -23.81 6.61 8.32
CA HIS A 32 -22.83 7.13 7.35
C HIS A 32 -22.35 5.98 6.47
N GLY A 33 -22.87 5.91 5.24
CA GLY A 33 -22.54 4.83 4.30
C GLY A 33 -22.95 3.47 4.86
N LEU A 34 -21.97 2.61 5.13
CA LEU A 34 -22.19 1.27 5.70
C LEU A 34 -22.16 1.25 7.25
N ASP A 35 -21.79 2.34 7.92
CA ASP A 35 -21.67 2.36 9.39
C ASP A 35 -22.93 2.93 10.07
N VAL A 36 -23.38 2.24 11.13
CA VAL A 36 -24.55 2.57 11.95
C VAL A 36 -24.15 2.74 13.41
N GLU A 37 -24.42 3.90 14.00
CA GLU A 37 -24.16 4.17 15.42
C GLU A 37 -25.42 4.05 16.28
N LEU A 38 -25.37 3.19 17.28
CA LEU A 38 -26.39 3.03 18.31
C LEU A 38 -25.95 3.70 19.61
N LEU A 39 -26.80 4.57 20.17
CA LEU A 39 -26.59 5.22 21.46
C LEU A 39 -27.49 4.60 22.51
N LEU A 40 -26.87 4.08 23.57
CA LEU A 40 -27.52 3.42 24.71
C LEU A 40 -27.30 4.27 25.95
N LYS A 41 -28.38 4.80 26.52
CA LYS A 41 -28.30 5.66 27.70
C LYS A 41 -28.26 4.82 28.98
N VAL A 42 -27.15 4.84 29.71
CA VAL A 42 -26.98 4.08 30.96
C VAL A 42 -26.80 5.04 32.14
N ARG A 43 -27.64 4.90 33.15
CA ARG A 43 -27.62 5.78 34.33
C ARG A 43 -26.49 5.36 35.27
N GLY A 44 -25.81 6.35 35.86
CA GLY A 44 -24.77 6.10 36.87
C GLY A 44 -23.45 5.54 36.34
N LEU A 45 -23.37 5.18 35.05
CA LEU A 45 -22.15 4.72 34.39
C LEU A 45 -21.11 5.85 34.32
N LYS A 46 -19.86 5.55 34.71
CA LYS A 46 -18.71 6.46 34.65
C LYS A 46 -17.61 5.86 33.78
N PRO A 47 -17.06 6.61 32.82
CA PRO A 47 -15.92 6.16 32.01
C PRO A 47 -14.65 6.06 32.86
N LYS A 48 -13.74 5.17 32.48
CA LYS A 48 -12.40 5.05 33.09
C LYS A 48 -11.45 6.06 32.41
N GLY A 49 -10.98 7.04 33.17
CA GLY A 49 -10.15 8.15 32.67
C GLY A 49 -10.98 9.39 32.28
N GLY A 50 -10.42 10.59 32.52
CA GLY A 50 -11.12 11.87 32.34
C GLY A 50 -11.58 12.13 30.90
N PHE A 51 -12.73 12.80 30.78
CA PHE A 51 -13.43 13.24 29.56
C PHE A 51 -12.78 12.85 28.21
N ARG A 52 -13.40 11.85 27.56
CA ARG A 52 -13.05 11.22 26.26
C ARG A 52 -11.73 10.44 26.27
N LEU A 53 -11.81 9.13 26.52
CA LEU A 53 -10.78 8.19 26.10
C LEU A 53 -11.13 7.55 24.74
N PHE A 54 -10.07 7.24 24.00
CA PHE A 54 -9.96 7.01 22.57
C PHE A 54 -10.62 5.71 22.05
N LEU A 55 -10.96 5.74 20.75
CA LEU A 55 -11.29 4.61 19.87
C LEU A 55 -10.34 3.42 20.05
N SER A 56 -10.75 2.38 20.77
CA SER A 56 -10.16 1.04 20.61
C SER A 56 -11.07 0.23 19.69
N LYS A 57 -10.51 -0.36 18.63
CA LYS A 57 -11.20 -1.41 17.86
C LYS A 57 -11.39 -2.59 18.83
N PHE A 58 -12.62 -3.06 18.98
CA PHE A 58 -12.93 -4.25 19.77
C PHE A 58 -13.23 -5.41 18.83
N SER A 59 -12.66 -6.57 19.13
CA SER A 59 -13.08 -7.85 18.57
C SER A 59 -14.23 -8.42 19.40
N LYS A 60 -14.98 -9.40 18.86
CA LYS A 60 -16.04 -10.12 19.58
C LYS A 60 -15.56 -10.74 20.91
N HIS A 61 -14.26 -10.96 21.06
CA HIS A 61 -13.63 -11.63 22.19
C HIS A 61 -13.08 -10.69 23.27
N ASP A 62 -13.16 -9.38 23.08
CA ASP A 62 -12.61 -8.40 24.02
C ASP A 62 -13.68 -8.04 25.07
N ASP A 63 -13.32 -8.07 26.36
CA ASP A 63 -14.20 -7.69 27.46
C ASP A 63 -14.24 -6.15 27.61
N PRO A 64 -15.37 -5.47 27.34
CA PRO A 64 -15.45 -4.01 27.38
C PRO A 64 -15.47 -3.43 28.81
N THR A 65 -15.41 -4.26 29.85
CA THR A 65 -15.39 -3.84 31.26
C THR A 65 -14.27 -2.85 31.59
N PHE A 66 -13.11 -2.91 30.90
CA PHE A 66 -12.00 -1.98 31.17
C PHE A 66 -12.31 -0.51 30.81
N LEU A 67 -13.36 -0.24 30.03
CA LEU A 67 -13.77 1.12 29.65
C LEU A 67 -14.50 1.85 30.77
N CYS A 68 -14.96 1.13 31.80
CA CYS A 68 -15.79 1.65 32.88
C CYS A 68 -14.97 1.81 34.16
N ALA A 69 -15.23 2.88 34.92
CA ALA A 69 -14.66 3.05 36.25
C ALA A 69 -15.49 2.35 37.35
N ASN A 70 -16.77 2.11 37.10
CA ASN A 70 -17.73 1.62 38.11
C ASN A 70 -18.78 0.65 37.53
N ALA A 71 -18.45 -0.07 36.46
CA ALA A 71 -19.38 -1.01 35.84
C ALA A 71 -18.65 -2.20 35.21
N GLU A 72 -19.36 -3.32 35.13
CA GLU A 72 -18.90 -4.59 34.57
C GLU A 72 -19.87 -5.02 33.45
N PHE A 73 -19.35 -5.37 32.27
CA PHE A 73 -20.16 -5.94 31.22
C PHE A 73 -20.34 -7.44 31.46
N THR A 74 -21.50 -7.83 31.97
CA THR A 74 -21.83 -9.24 32.23
C THR A 74 -22.23 -9.99 30.97
N LYS A 75 -22.51 -9.27 29.87
CA LYS A 75 -22.79 -9.85 28.57
C LYS A 75 -22.37 -8.90 27.44
N TRP A 76 -21.68 -9.45 26.45
CA TRP A 76 -21.35 -8.79 25.19
C TRP A 76 -21.34 -9.85 24.09
N ASP A 77 -22.40 -9.91 23.29
CA ASP A 77 -22.50 -10.84 22.16
C ASP A 77 -23.03 -10.11 20.93
N VAL A 78 -22.15 -9.99 19.94
CA VAL A 78 -22.48 -9.47 18.62
C VAL A 78 -22.39 -10.62 17.63
N THR A 79 -23.45 -10.81 16.86
CA THR A 79 -23.48 -11.73 15.73
C THR A 79 -23.77 -10.96 14.46
N THR A 80 -23.67 -11.62 13.31
CA THR A 80 -23.95 -11.00 12.02
C THR A 80 -25.40 -10.50 11.92
N GLN A 81 -26.29 -10.93 12.81
CA GLN A 81 -27.70 -10.56 12.80
C GLN A 81 -28.24 -10.10 14.15
N SER A 82 -27.48 -10.10 15.24
CA SER A 82 -28.01 -9.75 16.56
C SER A 82 -26.98 -9.06 17.43
N LEU A 83 -27.46 -8.32 18.42
CA LEU A 83 -26.65 -7.70 19.44
C LEU A 83 -27.33 -7.91 20.79
N ALA A 84 -26.60 -8.46 21.76
CA ALA A 84 -27.04 -8.56 23.13
C ALA A 84 -25.92 -8.08 24.05
N LEU A 85 -26.25 -7.13 24.93
CA LEU A 85 -25.33 -6.68 25.97
C LEU A 85 -26.05 -6.49 27.30
N ALA A 86 -25.31 -6.72 28.37
CA ALA A 86 -25.74 -6.46 29.74
C ALA A 86 -24.59 -5.82 30.49
N VAL A 87 -24.88 -4.72 31.19
CA VAL A 87 -23.90 -3.97 31.97
C VAL A 87 -24.42 -3.78 33.38
N ARG A 88 -23.62 -4.20 34.36
CA ARG A 88 -23.87 -4.08 35.78
C ARG A 88 -23.12 -2.85 36.30
N VAL A 89 -23.84 -1.84 36.75
CA VAL A 89 -23.29 -0.56 37.23
C VAL A 89 -23.39 -0.49 38.75
N GLN A 90 -22.28 -0.17 39.40
CA GLN A 90 -22.20 0.04 40.84
C GLN A 90 -22.19 1.54 41.16
N THR A 91 -23.12 1.97 42.01
CA THR A 91 -23.25 3.38 42.43
C THR A 91 -23.40 3.50 43.94
N GLU A 92 -22.81 4.54 44.54
CA GLU A 92 -22.98 4.81 45.96
C GLU A 92 -24.35 5.48 46.23
N LYS A 93 -25.09 5.02 47.25
CA LYS A 93 -26.30 5.72 47.70
C LYS A 93 -25.95 7.10 48.24
N ARG A 94 -26.56 8.15 47.69
CA ARG A 94 -26.57 9.47 48.34
C ARG A 94 -27.47 9.43 49.58
N ARG A 95 -26.90 9.57 50.79
CA ARG A 95 -27.67 9.90 52.01
C ARG A 95 -28.45 11.20 51.79
N LYS A 96 -29.78 11.16 51.95
CA LYS A 96 -30.59 12.38 52.05
C LYS A 96 -30.15 13.15 53.30
N LYS A 97 -29.65 14.38 53.11
CA LYS A 97 -29.28 15.30 54.19
C LYS A 97 -30.57 15.66 54.95
N LYS A 98 -30.74 15.15 56.18
CA LYS A 98 -31.73 15.67 57.13
C LYS A 98 -31.19 17.00 57.66
N GLU A 99 -31.93 18.08 57.47
CA GLU A 99 -31.67 19.36 58.14
C GLU A 99 -31.99 19.24 59.64
N GLY A 100 -31.10 19.74 60.51
CA GLY A 100 -31.47 20.11 61.88
C GLY A 100 -30.46 19.85 63.01
N LYS A 101 -29.71 20.91 63.35
CA LYS A 101 -29.27 21.40 64.69
C LYS A 101 -28.16 20.69 65.53
N HIS A 102 -27.12 21.52 65.80
CA HIS A 102 -26.27 21.74 66.99
C HIS A 102 -25.62 20.55 67.75
N HIS A 103 -24.29 20.44 67.76
CA HIS A 103 -23.35 20.97 68.78
C HIS A 103 -21.94 20.31 68.67
N VAL A 104 -20.91 21.16 68.70
CA VAL A 104 -19.61 21.15 69.42
C VAL A 104 -18.87 19.81 69.73
N ASP A 105 -17.61 19.80 69.27
CA ASP A 105 -16.34 19.21 69.75
C ASP A 105 -15.95 17.72 69.72
N THR A 106 -14.63 17.60 69.43
CA THR A 106 -13.63 16.54 69.67
C THR A 106 -13.47 15.38 68.68
N ALA A 107 -12.19 15.17 68.35
CA ALA A 107 -11.62 14.17 67.45
C ALA A 107 -11.74 12.73 68.00
N VAL A 108 -11.78 11.75 67.10
CA VAL A 108 -10.98 10.50 67.11
C VAL A 108 -11.22 9.77 65.77
N ASP A 109 -10.13 9.42 65.08
CA ASP A 109 -10.12 8.48 63.97
C ASP A 109 -10.69 7.12 64.37
N THR A 110 -11.72 6.66 63.66
CA THR A 110 -12.05 5.24 63.53
C THR A 110 -12.48 4.98 62.08
N ALA A 111 -11.75 4.07 61.43
CA ALA A 111 -11.99 3.67 60.05
C ALA A 111 -13.41 3.09 59.89
N ALA A 112 -14.25 3.78 59.10
CA ALA A 112 -15.58 3.31 58.76
C ALA A 112 -15.52 2.35 57.57
N VAL A 113 -16.01 1.13 57.80
CA VAL A 113 -16.32 0.11 56.78
C VAL A 113 -17.42 0.65 55.82
N PRO A 114 -17.35 0.41 54.49
CA PRO A 114 -18.18 1.12 53.52
C PRO A 114 -19.52 0.39 53.28
N GLU A 115 -20.66 0.99 53.57
CA GLU A 115 -21.96 0.31 53.35
C GLU A 115 -23.06 1.24 52.79
N ASP A 116 -23.19 1.21 51.46
CA ASP A 116 -24.41 0.83 50.73
C ASP A 116 -24.13 1.02 49.22
N ILE A 117 -23.42 0.05 48.60
CA ILE A 117 -23.20 0.02 47.15
C ILE A 117 -24.49 -0.50 46.49
N HIS A 118 -25.17 0.36 45.73
CA HIS A 118 -26.34 -0.01 44.94
C HIS A 118 -25.90 -0.48 43.56
N THR A 119 -26.30 -1.69 43.18
CA THR A 119 -25.94 -2.31 41.90
C THR A 119 -27.18 -2.40 41.01
N GLU A 120 -27.13 -1.81 39.82
CA GLU A 120 -28.20 -1.89 38.81
C GLU A 120 -27.67 -2.60 37.56
N THR A 121 -28.48 -3.51 37.00
CA THR A 121 -28.13 -4.21 35.75
C THR A 121 -28.98 -3.64 34.61
N PHE A 122 -28.31 -3.24 33.54
CA PHE A 122 -28.92 -2.68 32.34
C PHE A 122 -28.75 -3.64 31.19
N GLU A 123 -29.86 -4.06 30.60
CA GLU A 123 -29.84 -4.98 29.45
C GLU A 123 -30.32 -4.30 28.17
N PHE A 124 -29.69 -4.70 27.06
CA PHE A 124 -30.10 -4.31 25.72
C PHE A 124 -29.95 -5.47 24.75
N LYS A 125 -31.00 -5.74 23.98
CA LYS A 125 -31.01 -6.83 23.00
C LYS A 125 -31.74 -6.45 21.72
N ILE A 126 -31.02 -6.52 20.60
CA ILE A 126 -31.57 -6.58 19.26
C ILE A 126 -31.59 -8.05 18.84
N ARG A 127 -32.78 -8.63 18.74
CA ARG A 127 -32.96 -10.05 18.39
C ARG A 127 -32.57 -10.33 16.93
N ARG A 128 -32.83 -9.37 16.02
CA ARG A 128 -32.50 -9.47 14.61
C ARG A 128 -32.29 -8.07 14.00
N PHE A 129 -31.14 -7.84 13.37
CA PHE A 129 -30.88 -6.63 12.59
C PHE A 129 -31.63 -6.68 11.26
N PRO A 130 -32.06 -5.51 10.71
CA PRO A 130 -32.65 -5.43 9.38
C PRO A 130 -31.70 -5.82 8.25
N SER A 131 -30.39 -5.67 8.47
CA SER A 131 -29.32 -6.00 7.53
C SER A 131 -28.22 -6.77 8.27
N TYR A 132 -27.46 -7.59 7.55
CA TYR A 132 -26.30 -8.26 8.14
C TYR A 132 -25.23 -7.24 8.51
N VAL A 133 -24.52 -7.47 9.61
CA VAL A 133 -23.40 -6.62 10.08
C VAL A 133 -22.13 -7.44 10.26
N GLN A 134 -20.96 -6.80 10.29
CA GLN A 134 -19.67 -7.43 10.56
C GLN A 134 -19.34 -7.37 12.06
N PRO A 135 -19.50 -8.46 12.83
CA PRO A 135 -19.31 -8.42 14.29
C PRO A 135 -17.86 -8.13 14.69
N GLU A 136 -16.89 -8.56 13.88
CA GLU A 136 -15.46 -8.55 14.20
C GLU A 136 -14.86 -7.14 14.27
N ILE A 137 -15.53 -6.15 13.70
CA ILE A 137 -15.08 -4.76 13.64
C ILE A 137 -16.01 -3.81 14.41
N THR A 138 -16.93 -4.35 15.21
CA THR A 138 -17.85 -3.58 16.04
C THR A 138 -17.07 -2.73 17.04
N LYS A 139 -17.34 -1.43 17.10
CA LYS A 139 -16.69 -0.53 18.06
C LYS A 139 -17.62 -0.19 19.21
N LEU A 140 -17.09 -0.10 20.41
CA LEU A 140 -17.82 0.35 21.60
C LEU A 140 -17.07 1.51 22.26
N GLU A 141 -17.78 2.60 22.54
CA GLU A 141 -17.25 3.77 23.23
C GLU A 141 -18.18 4.19 24.38
N ILE A 142 -17.61 4.82 25.41
CA ILE A 142 -18.38 5.39 26.52
C ILE A 142 -18.21 6.90 26.53
N MET A 143 -19.34 7.60 26.34
CA MET A 143 -19.37 9.05 26.29
C MET A 143 -20.14 9.63 27.48
N GLN A 144 -19.51 10.50 28.26
CA GLN A 144 -20.18 11.27 29.31
C GLN A 144 -20.28 12.74 28.90
N PRO A 145 -21.49 13.28 28.66
CA PRO A 145 -21.67 14.71 28.39
C PRO A 145 -21.31 15.55 29.63
N SER A 146 -20.60 16.67 29.42
CA SER A 146 -20.22 17.60 30.49
C SER A 146 -21.44 18.06 31.29
N GLY A 147 -21.38 17.93 32.61
CA GLY A 147 -22.45 18.37 33.53
C GLY A 147 -23.66 17.45 33.63
N ARG A 148 -23.65 16.24 33.05
CA ARG A 148 -24.76 15.27 33.19
C ARG A 148 -24.40 14.04 34.04
N SER A 149 -25.41 13.49 34.72
CA SER A 149 -25.31 12.36 35.65
C SER A 149 -25.47 10.98 35.01
N TYR A 150 -25.41 10.91 33.68
CA TYR A 150 -25.54 9.67 32.91
C TYR A 150 -24.52 9.67 31.76
N SER A 151 -24.17 8.47 31.31
CA SER A 151 -23.26 8.25 30.19
C SER A 151 -23.97 7.46 29.09
N PHE A 152 -23.42 7.54 27.88
CA PHE A 152 -23.87 6.77 26.74
C PHE A 152 -22.85 5.68 26.42
N ILE A 153 -23.34 4.48 26.14
CA ILE A 153 -22.59 3.47 25.41
C ILE A 153 -22.91 3.68 23.93
N VAL A 154 -21.89 3.94 23.13
CA VAL A 154 -21.99 4.11 21.68
C VAL A 154 -21.50 2.81 21.04
N VAL A 155 -22.37 2.13 20.30
CA VAL A 155 -22.02 0.91 19.56
C VAL A 155 -22.05 1.23 18.07
N THR A 156 -20.91 1.10 17.41
CA THR A 156 -20.80 1.32 15.95
C THR A 156 -20.75 -0.03 15.25
N LEU A 157 -21.73 -0.28 14.38
CA LEU A 157 -21.90 -1.51 13.61
C LEU A 157 -21.69 -1.21 12.13
N ARG A 158 -20.96 -2.06 11.41
CA ARG A 158 -20.83 -1.96 9.94
C ARG A 158 -21.73 -2.95 9.23
N LYS A 159 -22.54 -2.49 8.29
CA LYS A 159 -23.38 -3.33 7.42
C LYS A 159 -22.51 -4.14 6.45
N LEU A 160 -22.88 -5.40 6.25
CA LEU A 160 -22.40 -6.23 5.16
C LEU A 160 -23.15 -5.83 3.89
N ASP A 161 -22.41 -5.41 2.86
CA ASP A 161 -22.97 -5.12 1.54
C ASP A 161 -23.53 -6.43 0.93
N MET A 162 -24.83 -6.45 0.60
CA MET A 162 -25.53 -7.63 0.06
C MET A 162 -25.39 -7.79 -1.46
N MET A 163 -24.48 -7.07 -2.12
CA MET A 163 -24.02 -7.41 -3.47
C MET A 163 -22.91 -8.48 -3.39
N THR A 164 -23.27 -9.73 -3.06
CA THR A 164 -22.63 -11.01 -3.51
C THR A 164 -23.02 -12.19 -2.61
N GLY A 165 -24.09 -12.91 -2.97
CA GLY A 165 -24.45 -14.22 -2.41
C GLY A 165 -23.45 -15.36 -2.69
N ARG A 166 -22.18 -15.07 -3.01
CA ARG A 166 -21.10 -16.06 -3.21
C ARG A 166 -20.09 -16.13 -2.06
N LYS A 167 -20.15 -15.22 -1.08
CA LYS A 167 -19.18 -15.18 0.04
C LYS A 167 -19.39 -16.23 1.14
N LEU A 168 -20.49 -17.00 1.14
CA LEU A 168 -20.74 -17.98 2.21
C LEU A 168 -19.93 -19.29 2.10
N LEU A 169 -19.37 -19.61 0.94
CA LEU A 169 -18.61 -20.86 0.75
C LEU A 169 -17.16 -20.79 1.23
N CYS A 170 -16.56 -19.60 1.36
CA CYS A 170 -15.15 -19.49 1.72
C CYS A 170 -14.89 -19.54 3.25
N LEU A 171 -15.87 -19.13 4.07
CA LEU A 171 -15.74 -19.11 5.53
C LEU A 171 -16.05 -20.46 6.21
N ALA A 172 -16.71 -21.40 5.50
CA ALA A 172 -16.94 -22.75 6.00
C ALA A 172 -15.71 -23.67 5.87
N SER A 173 -14.82 -23.39 4.90
CA SER A 173 -13.64 -24.22 4.64
C SER A 173 -12.50 -24.03 5.66
N THR A 174 -12.42 -22.87 6.33
CA THR A 174 -11.39 -22.59 7.33
C THR A 174 -11.70 -23.15 8.73
N SER A 175 -12.95 -23.53 8.99
CA SER A 175 -13.40 -24.05 10.29
C SER A 175 -13.31 -25.57 10.40
N LEU A 176 -13.20 -26.28 9.27
CA LEU A 176 -13.12 -27.75 9.21
C LEU A 176 -11.68 -28.30 9.13
N LEU A 177 -10.66 -27.43 9.04
CA LEU A 177 -9.25 -27.81 8.96
C LEU A 177 -8.51 -27.82 10.31
N ARG A 178 -9.23 -27.73 11.44
CA ARG A 178 -8.63 -27.73 12.80
C ARG A 178 -9.10 -28.85 13.73
N ALA A 179 -9.66 -29.93 13.20
CA ALA A 179 -10.02 -31.10 14.01
C ALA A 179 -9.75 -32.42 13.28
N SER A 180 -8.48 -32.81 13.14
CA SER A 180 -8.08 -34.22 13.05
C SER A 180 -6.55 -34.36 13.08
N THR A 181 -5.96 -34.38 14.27
CA THR A 181 -4.65 -35.00 14.50
C THR A 181 -4.77 -35.92 15.71
N SER A 182 -4.90 -37.22 15.46
CA SER A 182 -4.52 -38.25 16.42
C SER A 182 -4.10 -39.53 15.70
N ALA A 183 -2.80 -39.80 15.78
CA ALA A 183 -2.11 -41.09 15.91
C ALA A 183 -2.39 -42.25 14.93
N GLY A 184 -1.30 -42.78 14.36
CA GLY A 184 -1.26 -44.13 13.80
C GLY A 184 -0.04 -44.40 12.90
N HIS A 185 1.08 -44.79 13.51
CA HIS A 185 2.17 -45.54 12.84
C HIS A 185 1.63 -46.76 12.08
N VAL A 186 2.14 -47.08 10.88
CA VAL A 186 2.67 -48.39 10.47
C VAL A 186 3.51 -48.23 9.17
N SER A 187 4.66 -48.91 9.16
CA SER A 187 5.64 -49.18 8.09
C SER A 187 5.09 -49.83 6.81
N GLY A 188 5.75 -49.67 5.66
CA GLY A 188 5.49 -50.50 4.48
C GLY A 188 6.38 -50.22 3.27
N GLU A 189 7.12 -51.24 2.86
CA GLU A 189 8.11 -51.35 1.78
C GLU A 189 7.59 -51.17 0.32
N MET A 190 8.58 -50.94 -0.57
CA MET A 190 8.74 -51.35 -1.98
C MET A 190 7.51 -51.71 -2.83
N ALA A 191 7.43 -51.10 -4.03
CA ALA A 191 7.25 -51.86 -5.27
C ALA A 191 7.68 -51.05 -6.51
N CYS A 192 8.73 -51.53 -7.16
CA CYS A 192 9.04 -51.25 -8.56
C CYS A 192 7.94 -51.80 -9.47
N PHE A 193 7.56 -51.07 -10.51
CA PHE A 193 6.91 -51.65 -11.69
C PHE A 193 7.67 -51.26 -12.94
N GLY A 194 8.40 -52.23 -13.47
CA GLY A 194 8.94 -52.18 -14.81
C GLY A 194 7.87 -52.50 -15.85
N ARG A 195 8.06 -51.99 -17.07
CA ARG A 195 7.58 -52.63 -18.29
C ARG A 195 8.68 -52.63 -19.33
N ARG A 196 9.12 -53.85 -19.65
CA ARG A 196 9.86 -54.23 -20.86
C ARG A 196 8.95 -54.04 -22.09
N PHE A 197 9.54 -53.59 -23.19
CA PHE A 197 9.27 -54.15 -24.50
C PHE A 197 10.62 -54.47 -25.17
N LEU A 198 10.76 -55.73 -25.57
CA LEU A 198 11.86 -56.27 -26.37
C LEU A 198 11.49 -56.13 -27.85
N GLY A 199 12.49 -55.92 -28.71
CA GLY A 199 12.34 -55.94 -30.16
C GLY A 199 13.66 -55.70 -30.88
N SER A 200 14.42 -56.79 -31.05
CA SER A 200 15.74 -56.94 -31.65
C SER A 200 15.76 -56.80 -33.18
N GLY A 201 16.92 -56.41 -33.75
CA GLY A 201 17.26 -56.70 -35.15
C GLY A 201 18.37 -55.79 -35.69
N GLY A 202 19.63 -56.24 -35.58
CA GLY A 202 20.76 -55.61 -36.28
C GLY A 202 20.90 -56.12 -37.72
N LEU A 203 21.64 -55.36 -38.54
CA LEU A 203 22.55 -55.82 -39.62
C LEU A 203 23.08 -54.59 -40.39
N ALA A 204 24.41 -54.40 -40.35
CA ALA A 204 25.20 -53.71 -41.39
C ALA A 204 25.87 -54.83 -42.25
N PRO A 205 26.33 -54.60 -43.50
CA PRO A 205 27.44 -53.69 -43.82
C PRO A 205 27.37 -53.01 -45.22
N ASP A 206 28.26 -52.05 -45.51
CA ASP A 206 29.29 -52.16 -46.58
C ASP A 206 29.96 -50.81 -46.90
N GLU A 207 31.29 -50.83 -46.85
CA GLU A 207 32.21 -49.82 -47.37
C GLU A 207 32.32 -49.91 -48.90
N LYS A 208 32.34 -48.76 -49.59
CA LYS A 208 33.12 -48.59 -50.82
C LYS A 208 33.74 -47.19 -50.85
N SER A 209 35.07 -47.20 -50.93
CA SER A 209 35.96 -46.09 -51.24
C SER A 209 35.88 -45.71 -52.72
N LEU A 210 36.04 -44.41 -53.02
CA LEU A 210 36.57 -43.89 -54.27
C LEU A 210 37.04 -42.44 -54.03
N ASP A 211 38.37 -42.26 -54.11
CA ASP A 211 39.06 -40.98 -54.22
C ASP A 211 38.71 -40.25 -55.51
N VAL A 212 38.74 -38.91 -55.50
CA VAL A 212 39.53 -37.99 -56.36
C VAL A 212 38.92 -36.57 -56.32
N GLY A 213 39.73 -35.57 -55.99
CA GLY A 213 39.58 -34.21 -56.56
C GLY A 213 39.65 -33.03 -55.59
N PHE A 214 40.85 -32.46 -55.43
CA PHE A 214 41.09 -31.14 -54.83
C PHE A 214 40.37 -30.01 -55.59
N GLY A 215 39.77 -29.08 -54.85
CA GLY A 215 39.22 -27.82 -55.37
C GLY A 215 38.97 -26.84 -54.23
N ASP A 216 39.96 -25.96 -54.01
CA ASP A 216 40.00 -24.94 -52.97
C ASP A 216 39.05 -23.77 -53.32
N HIS A 217 37.94 -23.60 -52.60
CA HIS A 217 37.21 -22.33 -52.52
C HIS A 217 36.47 -22.23 -51.17
N THR A 218 37.06 -21.44 -50.28
CA THR A 218 36.52 -21.03 -48.98
C THR A 218 35.28 -20.16 -49.14
N ALA A 219 34.11 -20.80 -49.23
CA ALA A 219 32.83 -20.17 -48.93
C ALA A 219 32.56 -20.30 -47.43
N LEU A 220 32.53 -19.17 -46.72
CA LEU A 220 32.02 -19.07 -45.36
C LEU A 220 30.62 -19.67 -45.33
N ALA A 221 30.50 -20.85 -44.73
CA ALA A 221 29.21 -21.51 -44.53
C ALA A 221 28.34 -20.64 -43.63
N GLY A 222 27.33 -19.99 -44.23
CA GLY A 222 26.18 -19.49 -43.49
C GLY A 222 25.50 -20.65 -42.75
N PRO A 223 24.79 -20.36 -41.65
CA PRO A 223 24.08 -21.39 -40.89
C PRO A 223 23.11 -22.14 -41.81
N THR A 224 23.07 -23.47 -41.67
CA THR A 224 22.21 -24.33 -42.48
C THR A 224 20.72 -24.06 -42.19
N PRO A 225 19.81 -24.27 -43.17
CA PRO A 225 18.37 -23.99 -43.04
C PRO A 225 17.64 -24.71 -41.88
N LEU A 226 18.29 -25.69 -41.24
CA LEU A 226 17.76 -26.40 -40.07
C LEU A 226 18.00 -25.66 -38.74
N GLN A 227 18.93 -24.70 -38.67
CA GLN A 227 19.16 -23.89 -37.46
C GLN A 227 18.19 -22.71 -37.32
N GLU A 228 17.63 -22.21 -38.42
CA GLU A 228 16.60 -21.16 -38.41
C GLU A 228 15.22 -21.68 -37.94
N VAL A 229 14.96 -22.99 -38.04
CA VAL A 229 13.64 -23.60 -37.81
C VAL A 229 13.34 -23.89 -36.32
N MET A 230 14.27 -23.61 -35.39
CA MET A 230 14.10 -23.96 -33.97
C MET A 230 14.31 -22.82 -32.95
N ARG A 231 14.53 -21.56 -33.37
CA ARG A 231 14.41 -20.45 -32.41
C ARG A 231 12.93 -20.11 -32.24
N ASN A 232 12.30 -20.70 -31.23
CA ASN A 232 11.03 -20.17 -30.72
C ASN A 232 11.20 -18.66 -30.56
N PRO A 233 10.36 -17.80 -31.17
CA PRO A 233 10.48 -16.37 -30.95
C PRO A 233 10.29 -16.11 -29.46
N CYS A 234 11.19 -15.36 -28.81
CA CYS A 234 10.99 -15.03 -27.41
C CYS A 234 9.83 -14.05 -27.31
N ARG A 235 8.77 -14.49 -26.63
CA ARG A 235 7.51 -13.75 -26.47
C ARG A 235 7.41 -13.10 -25.10
N PHE A 236 8.52 -13.01 -24.37
CA PHE A 236 8.53 -12.48 -23.02
C PHE A 236 9.60 -11.40 -22.84
N GLY A 237 9.37 -10.53 -21.87
CA GLY A 237 10.29 -9.47 -21.49
C GLY A 237 10.40 -9.36 -19.98
N LEU A 238 11.50 -8.77 -19.51
CA LEU A 238 11.81 -8.64 -18.09
C LEU A 238 11.77 -7.17 -17.67
N LEU A 239 11.00 -6.88 -16.62
CA LEU A 239 11.01 -5.62 -15.88
C LEU A 239 11.72 -5.88 -14.56
N LEU A 240 12.87 -5.25 -14.35
CA LEU A 240 13.74 -5.53 -13.21
C LEU A 240 13.76 -4.34 -12.26
N ASP A 241 13.34 -4.55 -11.01
CA ASP A 241 13.76 -3.63 -9.96
C ASP A 241 15.29 -3.72 -9.75
N ILE A 242 15.86 -2.67 -9.16
CA ILE A 242 17.31 -2.53 -8.96
C ILE A 242 17.70 -2.80 -7.50
N ASP A 243 17.07 -2.10 -6.57
CA ASP A 243 17.51 -1.98 -5.19
C ASP A 243 16.84 -3.07 -4.35
N GLY A 244 17.58 -4.14 -4.04
CA GLY A 244 17.03 -5.34 -3.38
C GLY A 244 16.89 -6.53 -4.33
N VAL A 245 17.00 -6.32 -5.65
CA VAL A 245 17.01 -7.39 -6.68
C VAL A 245 18.38 -7.59 -7.31
N ILE A 246 19.00 -6.51 -7.81
CA ILE A 246 20.29 -6.54 -8.54
C ILE A 246 21.42 -6.15 -7.59
N CYS A 247 21.22 -5.10 -6.81
CA CYS A 247 22.23 -4.57 -5.91
C CYS A 247 21.64 -4.15 -4.58
N ARG A 248 22.52 -3.99 -3.60
CA ARG A 248 22.21 -3.36 -2.32
C ARG A 248 23.19 -2.22 -2.10
N GLY A 249 22.75 -0.99 -2.39
CA GLY A 249 23.61 0.18 -2.42
C GLY A 249 24.61 0.15 -3.58
N LYS A 250 25.88 -0.13 -3.30
CA LYS A 250 26.95 -0.22 -4.32
C LYS A 250 27.37 -1.66 -4.63
N ASP A 251 26.91 -2.62 -3.83
CA ASP A 251 27.32 -4.01 -3.94
C ASP A 251 26.30 -4.81 -4.75
N LEU A 252 26.77 -5.64 -5.69
CA LEU A 252 25.91 -6.62 -6.34
C LEU A 252 25.45 -7.67 -5.34
N LEU A 253 24.19 -8.07 -5.48
CA LEU A 253 23.64 -9.20 -4.76
C LEU A 253 24.20 -10.53 -5.33
N PRO A 254 24.38 -11.56 -4.50
CA PRO A 254 24.73 -12.90 -4.96
C PRO A 254 23.80 -13.38 -6.08
N GLY A 255 24.33 -14.13 -7.04
CA GLY A 255 23.56 -14.62 -8.20
C GLY A 255 23.32 -13.59 -9.30
N THR A 256 23.47 -12.29 -9.05
CA THR A 256 23.15 -11.24 -10.05
C THR A 256 23.89 -11.41 -11.37
N ARG A 257 25.23 -11.56 -11.31
CA ARG A 257 26.04 -11.78 -12.52
C ARG A 257 25.67 -13.05 -13.25
N GLU A 258 25.27 -14.10 -12.52
CA GLU A 258 24.86 -15.36 -13.13
C GLU A 258 23.53 -15.21 -13.87
N GLY A 259 22.56 -14.52 -13.27
CA GLY A 259 21.29 -14.19 -13.95
C GLY A 259 21.53 -13.43 -15.26
N PHE A 260 22.38 -12.40 -15.24
CA PHE A 260 22.68 -11.65 -16.47
C PHE A 260 23.44 -12.46 -17.53
N ARG A 261 24.27 -13.43 -17.15
CA ARG A 261 24.89 -14.36 -18.12
C ARG A 261 23.85 -15.21 -18.86
N LEU A 262 22.71 -15.50 -18.25
CA LEU A 262 21.62 -16.22 -18.92
C LEU A 262 20.84 -15.30 -19.88
N LEU A 263 20.80 -14.00 -19.59
CA LEU A 263 20.07 -12.99 -20.37
C LEU A 263 20.90 -12.34 -21.47
N THR A 264 22.23 -12.51 -21.44
CA THR A 264 23.16 -11.90 -22.40
C THR A 264 23.96 -12.94 -23.17
N ASP A 265 24.45 -12.57 -24.35
CA ASP A 265 25.37 -13.40 -25.13
C ASP A 265 26.83 -13.27 -24.62
N GLY A 266 27.77 -13.94 -25.29
CA GLY A 266 29.20 -13.89 -24.93
C GLY A 266 29.85 -12.51 -25.08
N THR A 267 29.17 -11.55 -25.74
CA THR A 267 29.62 -10.16 -25.92
C THR A 267 28.94 -9.19 -24.94
N GLY A 268 28.01 -9.68 -24.11
CA GLY A 268 27.24 -8.88 -23.17
C GLY A 268 26.01 -8.20 -23.77
N GLN A 269 25.60 -8.57 -25.00
CA GLN A 269 24.37 -8.08 -25.62
C GLN A 269 23.16 -8.86 -25.10
N PHE A 270 22.04 -8.18 -24.86
CA PHE A 270 20.81 -8.81 -24.36
C PHE A 270 20.18 -9.71 -25.43
N LYS A 271 19.82 -10.93 -25.04
CA LYS A 271 19.04 -11.91 -25.83
C LYS A 271 17.56 -11.95 -25.44
N VAL A 272 17.19 -11.24 -24.38
CA VAL A 272 15.83 -11.12 -23.86
C VAL A 272 15.57 -9.64 -23.62
N PRO A 273 14.46 -9.07 -24.13
CA PRO A 273 14.09 -7.68 -23.85
C PRO A 273 14.05 -7.43 -22.34
N THR A 274 14.88 -6.49 -21.88
CA THR A 274 15.08 -6.24 -20.44
C THR A 274 15.12 -4.74 -20.18
N VAL A 275 14.28 -4.29 -19.25
CA VAL A 275 14.18 -2.90 -18.79
C VAL A 275 14.31 -2.86 -17.27
N PHE A 276 15.00 -1.86 -16.76
CA PHE A 276 15.22 -1.62 -15.34
C PHE A 276 14.23 -0.58 -14.84
N VAL A 277 13.39 -0.91 -13.86
CA VAL A 277 12.32 -0.06 -13.34
C VAL A 277 12.55 0.22 -11.87
N THR A 278 12.90 1.46 -11.52
CA THR A 278 13.26 1.86 -10.15
C THR A 278 12.45 3.06 -9.68
N ASN A 279 12.10 3.05 -8.40
CA ASN A 279 11.49 4.21 -7.73
C ASN A 279 12.52 5.25 -7.27
N ALA A 280 13.80 5.06 -7.59
CA ALA A 280 14.79 6.11 -7.42
C ALA A 280 14.49 7.30 -8.34
N SER A 281 14.66 8.50 -7.81
CA SER A 281 14.39 9.77 -8.50
C SER A 281 15.51 10.80 -8.33
N ASN A 282 16.60 10.42 -7.66
CA ASN A 282 17.70 11.31 -7.24
C ASN A 282 18.83 11.46 -8.27
N SER A 283 18.66 10.93 -9.48
CA SER A 283 19.70 10.95 -10.51
C SER A 283 19.11 11.02 -11.92
N LEU A 284 19.96 11.42 -12.87
CA LEU A 284 19.63 11.34 -14.28
C LEU A 284 19.60 9.88 -14.73
N ARG A 285 18.69 9.58 -15.67
CA ARG A 285 18.54 8.26 -16.28
C ARG A 285 19.86 7.73 -16.85
N ALA A 286 20.60 8.59 -17.55
CA ALA A 286 21.90 8.25 -18.13
C ALA A 286 22.92 7.87 -17.04
N SER A 287 23.04 8.68 -15.99
CA SER A 287 23.95 8.37 -14.88
C SER A 287 23.62 7.06 -14.16
N LYS A 288 22.32 6.72 -14.03
CA LYS A 288 21.90 5.42 -13.47
C LYS A 288 22.28 4.26 -14.41
N ALA A 289 22.06 4.43 -15.72
CA ALA A 289 22.43 3.44 -16.74
C ALA A 289 23.95 3.18 -16.78
N ASP A 290 24.76 4.24 -16.76
CA ASP A 290 26.23 4.14 -16.74
C ASP A 290 26.72 3.39 -15.49
N ARG A 291 26.17 3.74 -14.31
CA ARG A 291 26.52 3.07 -13.05
C ARG A 291 26.13 1.59 -13.06
N LEU A 292 24.95 1.25 -13.57
CA LEU A 292 24.54 -0.15 -13.71
C LEU A 292 25.45 -0.90 -14.68
N SER A 293 25.84 -0.25 -15.78
CA SER A 293 26.72 -0.82 -16.79
C SER A 293 28.09 -1.17 -16.20
N GLU A 294 28.68 -0.22 -15.46
CA GLU A 294 29.95 -0.42 -14.75
C GLU A 294 29.84 -1.58 -13.75
N LEU A 295 28.78 -1.60 -12.94
CA LEU A 295 28.60 -2.60 -11.90
C LEU A 295 28.44 -4.01 -12.48
N LEU A 296 27.62 -4.15 -13.52
CA LEU A 296 27.28 -5.43 -14.13
C LEU A 296 28.30 -5.91 -15.16
N GLY A 297 29.07 -5.00 -15.76
CA GLY A 297 29.99 -5.31 -16.85
C GLY A 297 29.27 -5.60 -18.17
N ILE A 298 28.06 -5.05 -18.34
CA ILE A 298 27.25 -5.16 -19.57
C ILE A 298 26.78 -3.75 -19.97
N THR A 299 26.55 -3.52 -21.26
CA THR A 299 26.11 -2.19 -21.71
C THR A 299 24.62 -2.03 -21.45
N ILE A 300 24.25 -1.05 -20.62
CA ILE A 300 22.86 -0.66 -20.36
C ILE A 300 22.68 0.76 -20.86
N THR A 301 21.75 0.93 -21.80
CA THR A 301 21.47 2.26 -22.37
C THR A 301 20.50 3.04 -21.49
N PRO A 302 20.49 4.38 -21.56
CA PRO A 302 19.49 5.18 -20.85
C PRO A 302 18.05 4.79 -21.23
N ALA A 303 17.80 4.36 -22.48
CA ALA A 303 16.46 3.95 -22.93
C ALA A 303 15.92 2.71 -22.19
N GLN A 304 16.79 1.90 -21.58
CA GLN A 304 16.41 0.73 -20.80
C GLN A 304 16.12 1.04 -19.32
N VAL A 305 16.26 2.29 -18.87
CA VAL A 305 16.08 2.66 -17.46
C VAL A 305 14.85 3.53 -17.26
N VAL A 306 13.89 3.03 -16.49
CA VAL A 306 12.70 3.75 -16.06
C VAL A 306 12.91 4.19 -14.62
N MET A 307 13.20 5.48 -14.43
CA MET A 307 13.22 6.15 -13.14
C MET A 307 11.80 6.54 -12.72
N ALA A 308 11.57 6.72 -11.42
CA ALA A 308 10.26 7.09 -10.84
C ALA A 308 9.63 8.34 -11.50
N HIS A 309 10.46 9.32 -11.87
CA HIS A 309 10.04 10.58 -12.51
C HIS A 309 9.88 10.48 -14.04
N SER A 310 10.26 9.36 -14.68
CA SER A 310 10.27 9.25 -16.15
C SER A 310 8.90 9.49 -16.80
N PRO A 311 7.78 9.00 -16.23
CA PRO A 311 6.49 9.20 -16.84
C PRO A 311 6.04 10.68 -16.93
N LEU A 312 6.68 11.62 -16.20
CA LEU A 312 6.39 13.07 -16.30
C LEU A 312 6.67 13.63 -17.71
N LYS A 313 7.47 12.92 -18.51
CA LYS A 313 7.67 13.27 -19.92
C LYS A 313 6.36 13.28 -20.72
N MET A 314 5.36 12.52 -20.29
CA MET A 314 4.05 12.45 -20.94
C MET A 314 3.06 13.53 -20.46
N PHE A 315 3.43 14.36 -19.48
CA PHE A 315 2.60 15.42 -18.90
C PHE A 315 2.86 16.78 -19.59
N THR A 316 2.72 16.81 -20.90
CA THR A 316 3.07 17.97 -21.75
C THR A 316 2.32 19.24 -21.37
N ASP A 317 1.07 19.13 -20.90
CA ASP A 317 0.26 20.27 -20.42
C ASP A 317 0.88 21.03 -19.22
N LEU A 318 1.79 20.39 -18.48
CA LEU A 318 2.49 20.99 -17.35
C LEU A 318 3.88 21.54 -17.70
N HIS A 319 4.42 21.25 -18.89
CA HIS A 319 5.82 21.55 -19.23
C HIS A 319 6.11 23.06 -19.29
N ASP A 320 5.14 23.88 -19.69
CA ASP A 320 5.27 25.35 -19.75
C ASP A 320 4.83 26.06 -18.46
N LYS A 321 4.32 25.32 -17.48
CA LYS A 321 3.87 25.85 -16.19
C LYS A 321 5.06 26.13 -15.27
N HIS A 322 4.90 27.09 -14.36
CA HIS A 322 5.90 27.34 -13.34
C HIS A 322 5.79 26.30 -12.23
N VAL A 323 6.76 25.40 -12.14
CA VAL A 323 6.72 24.27 -11.21
C VAL A 323 7.69 24.43 -10.05
N LEU A 324 7.25 24.07 -8.85
CA LEU A 324 8.11 23.84 -7.70
C LEU A 324 8.57 22.39 -7.69
N VAL A 325 9.88 22.15 -7.77
CA VAL A 325 10.46 20.81 -7.73
C VAL A 325 11.10 20.53 -6.37
N VAL A 326 10.77 19.36 -5.82
CA VAL A 326 11.18 18.91 -4.49
C VAL A 326 11.81 17.52 -4.57
N GLY A 327 12.95 17.34 -3.91
CA GLY A 327 13.63 16.05 -3.80
C GLY A 327 15.13 16.20 -3.61
N GLN A 328 15.87 15.19 -4.03
CA GLN A 328 17.35 15.18 -4.00
C GLN A 328 17.93 15.00 -5.41
N GLY A 329 19.20 15.36 -5.57
CA GLY A 329 19.92 15.21 -6.84
C GLY A 329 19.83 16.43 -7.77
N PRO A 330 20.14 16.25 -9.07
CA PRO A 330 20.16 17.34 -10.05
C PRO A 330 18.73 17.69 -10.51
N LEU A 331 17.91 18.19 -9.59
CA LEU A 331 16.47 18.40 -9.77
C LEU A 331 16.12 19.23 -11.02
N LYS A 332 16.86 20.32 -11.26
CA LYS A 332 16.64 21.21 -12.40
C LYS A 332 16.97 20.52 -13.73
N ASP A 333 18.05 19.75 -13.77
CA ASP A 333 18.46 19.02 -14.97
C ASP A 333 17.46 17.89 -15.29
N ILE A 334 16.98 17.18 -14.26
CA ILE A 334 15.93 16.18 -14.40
C ILE A 334 14.66 16.81 -14.96
N ALA A 335 14.16 17.89 -14.35
CA ALA A 335 12.96 18.57 -14.80
C ALA A 335 13.09 19.11 -16.24
N THR A 336 14.24 19.70 -16.59
CA THR A 336 14.51 20.20 -17.95
C THR A 336 14.52 19.07 -18.96
N MET A 337 15.14 17.92 -18.65
CA MET A 337 15.15 16.74 -19.54
C MET A 337 13.74 16.17 -19.77
N LEU A 338 12.85 16.30 -18.79
CA LEU A 338 11.46 15.85 -18.88
C LEU A 338 10.57 16.81 -19.68
N GLY A 339 11.04 18.03 -19.98
CA GLY A 339 10.33 19.03 -20.77
C GLY A 339 9.96 20.31 -20.01
N PHE A 340 10.15 20.36 -18.68
CA PHE A 340 9.75 21.53 -17.88
C PHE A 340 10.66 22.73 -18.13
N THR A 341 10.06 23.86 -18.52
CA THR A 341 10.80 25.07 -18.92
C THR A 341 10.99 26.07 -17.79
N ARG A 342 10.10 26.05 -16.77
CA ARG A 342 10.08 27.01 -15.67
C ARG A 342 10.12 26.30 -14.31
N VAL A 343 11.32 26.14 -13.77
CA VAL A 343 11.57 25.34 -12.57
C VAL A 343 12.13 26.18 -11.44
N THR A 344 11.47 26.15 -10.28
CA THR A 344 11.97 26.65 -9.01
C THR A 344 12.23 25.46 -8.08
N ARG A 345 13.38 25.39 -7.42
CA ARG A 345 13.63 24.38 -6.38
C ARG A 345 13.22 24.90 -5.01
N LEU A 346 12.98 23.99 -4.08
CA LEU A 346 12.71 24.34 -2.69
C LEU A 346 13.80 25.24 -2.06
N ASP A 347 15.08 24.96 -2.35
CA ASP A 347 16.20 25.79 -1.89
C ASP A 347 16.18 27.21 -2.49
N ASP A 348 15.74 27.35 -3.74
CA ASP A 348 15.59 28.66 -4.39
C ASP A 348 14.47 29.44 -3.70
N LEU A 349 13.36 28.79 -3.39
CA LEU A 349 12.23 29.39 -2.66
C LEU A 349 12.66 29.90 -1.28
N ARG A 350 13.51 29.16 -0.56
CA ARG A 350 14.08 29.59 0.72
C ARG A 350 14.94 30.86 0.57
N VAL A 351 15.71 30.97 -0.50
CA VAL A 351 16.54 32.16 -0.77
C VAL A 351 15.68 33.37 -1.14
N ILE A 352 14.64 33.16 -1.95
CA ILE A 352 13.72 34.20 -2.41
C ILE A 352 12.81 34.69 -1.26
N PHE A 353 12.32 33.77 -0.43
CA PHE A 353 11.42 34.04 0.69
C PHE A 353 12.01 33.58 2.04
N PRO A 354 13.10 34.21 2.52
CA PRO A 354 13.83 33.73 3.70
C PRO A 354 13.05 33.86 5.01
N HIS A 355 11.97 34.64 5.03
CA HIS A 355 11.08 34.78 6.17
C HIS A 355 10.11 33.59 6.32
N LEU A 356 9.93 32.76 5.29
CA LEU A 356 9.07 31.57 5.37
C LEU A 356 9.78 30.40 6.07
N ASP A 357 11.10 30.26 5.91
CA ASP A 357 11.88 29.25 6.63
C ASP A 357 12.29 29.74 8.03
N CYS A 358 11.31 29.79 8.93
CA CYS A 358 11.50 30.16 10.33
C CYS A 358 11.71 28.98 11.28
N VAL A 359 11.60 27.74 10.78
CA VAL A 359 11.68 26.52 11.60
C VAL A 359 13.13 26.16 11.95
N ASP A 360 14.08 26.47 11.07
CA ASP A 360 15.51 26.44 11.42
C ASP A 360 15.94 27.79 11.98
N PHE A 361 16.04 27.88 13.31
CA PHE A 361 16.47 29.09 14.01
C PHE A 361 17.84 29.61 13.59
N LYS A 362 18.73 28.76 13.07
CA LYS A 362 20.05 29.20 12.58
C LYS A 362 19.97 29.90 11.22
N ARG A 363 18.94 29.57 10.42
CA ARG A 363 18.71 30.15 9.09
C ARG A 363 17.67 31.27 9.10
N ARG A 364 16.91 31.41 10.19
CA ARG A 364 15.88 32.43 10.37
C ARG A 364 16.42 33.83 10.11
N ARG A 365 15.87 34.50 9.09
CA ARG A 365 16.13 35.91 8.80
C ARG A 365 14.91 36.75 9.15
N LEU A 366 15.11 37.73 10.04
CA LEU A 366 14.08 38.65 10.51
C LEU A 366 14.14 40.01 9.79
N GLU A 367 14.91 40.11 8.71
CA GLU A 367 14.97 41.35 7.93
C GLU A 367 13.56 41.73 7.43
N PRO A 368 13.23 43.03 7.39
CA PRO A 368 11.91 43.48 6.98
C PRO A 368 11.55 42.90 5.62
N TYR A 369 10.35 42.30 5.54
CA TYR A 369 9.79 41.79 4.30
C TYR A 369 9.83 42.90 3.25
N THR A 370 10.73 42.76 2.27
CA THR A 370 10.69 43.57 1.05
C THR A 370 9.75 42.83 0.11
N PRO A 371 8.72 43.47 -0.48
CA PRO A 371 7.81 42.80 -1.39
C PRO A 371 8.54 42.38 -2.66
N ILE A 372 9.15 41.18 -2.65
CA ILE A 372 9.67 40.51 -3.85
C ILE A 372 8.51 40.02 -4.74
N GLN A 373 7.29 40.10 -4.19
CA GLN A 373 6.02 39.59 -4.74
C GLN A 373 5.69 40.06 -6.16
N GLU A 374 6.10 41.27 -6.56
CA GLU A 374 5.80 41.78 -7.92
C GLU A 374 6.63 41.09 -9.02
N SER A 375 7.74 40.43 -8.66
CA SER A 375 8.67 39.83 -9.63
C SER A 375 8.64 38.30 -9.69
N PHE A 376 8.14 37.62 -8.65
CA PHE A 376 8.08 36.16 -8.62
C PHE A 376 6.74 35.65 -9.14
N PRO A 377 6.70 34.96 -10.30
CA PRO A 377 5.46 34.43 -10.84
C PRO A 377 4.89 33.34 -9.92
N PRO A 378 3.55 33.23 -9.79
CA PRO A 378 2.93 32.16 -9.02
C PRO A 378 3.42 30.77 -9.44
N ILE A 379 3.52 29.86 -8.48
CA ILE A 379 3.78 28.45 -8.74
C ILE A 379 2.46 27.79 -9.16
N ASP A 380 2.46 27.15 -10.32
CA ASP A 380 1.29 26.52 -10.92
C ASP A 380 1.15 25.04 -10.54
N ALA A 381 2.24 24.35 -10.18
CA ALA A 381 2.22 22.95 -9.73
C ALA A 381 3.42 22.60 -8.83
N VAL A 382 3.28 21.56 -8.02
CA VAL A 382 4.36 20.99 -7.18
C VAL A 382 4.71 19.59 -7.68
N LEU A 383 5.98 19.39 -8.02
CA LEU A 383 6.54 18.10 -8.43
C LEU A 383 7.42 17.54 -7.30
N LEU A 384 6.92 16.49 -6.64
CA LEU A 384 7.61 15.76 -5.60
C LEU A 384 8.35 14.59 -6.25
N PHE A 385 9.60 14.81 -6.64
CA PHE A 385 10.44 13.75 -7.22
C PHE A 385 10.80 12.70 -6.17
N GLY A 386 11.11 13.13 -4.95
CA GLY A 386 11.51 12.26 -3.84
C GLY A 386 11.59 13.02 -2.53
N GLU A 387 12.04 12.37 -1.46
CA GLU A 387 12.14 13.01 -0.15
C GLU A 387 13.19 14.12 -0.14
N PRO A 388 12.85 15.34 0.30
CA PRO A 388 13.84 16.40 0.48
C PRO A 388 14.67 16.16 1.75
N LEU A 389 15.74 16.92 1.92
CA LEU A 389 16.41 17.07 3.21
C LEU A 389 15.70 18.14 4.04
N HIS A 390 15.96 18.20 5.35
CA HIS A 390 15.39 19.22 6.25
C HIS A 390 13.85 19.23 6.21
N TRP A 391 13.24 18.10 6.56
CA TRP A 391 11.80 17.87 6.41
C TRP A 391 10.95 18.94 7.09
N GLU A 392 11.38 19.46 8.24
CA GLU A 392 10.70 20.56 8.93
C GLU A 392 10.56 21.79 8.02
N SER A 393 11.64 22.17 7.35
CA SER A 393 11.70 23.34 6.46
C SER A 393 10.94 23.07 5.16
N ALA A 394 11.09 21.86 4.61
CA ALA A 394 10.43 21.46 3.39
C ALA A 394 8.91 21.37 3.53
N LEU A 395 8.42 20.76 4.61
CA LEU A 395 6.99 20.67 4.92
C LEU A 395 6.39 22.07 5.07
N GLN A 396 7.04 22.98 5.81
CA GLN A 396 6.58 24.35 5.97
C GLN A 396 6.42 25.05 4.60
N LEU A 397 7.47 25.07 3.78
CA LEU A 397 7.48 25.77 2.50
C LEU A 397 6.49 25.18 1.49
N ILE A 398 6.37 23.85 1.41
CA ILE A 398 5.39 23.21 0.53
C ILE A 398 3.97 23.55 0.98
N LEU A 399 3.68 23.48 2.28
CA LEU A 399 2.37 23.83 2.84
C LEU A 399 2.02 25.31 2.56
N ASP A 400 2.98 26.22 2.73
CA ASP A 400 2.78 27.64 2.42
C ASP A 400 2.42 27.84 0.95
N VAL A 401 3.11 27.17 0.02
CA VAL A 401 2.81 27.20 -1.41
C VAL A 401 1.40 26.67 -1.71
N LEU A 402 1.01 25.55 -1.12
CA LEU A 402 -0.32 24.95 -1.34
C LEU A 402 -1.45 25.81 -0.76
N ILE A 403 -1.29 26.28 0.48
CA ILE A 403 -2.30 27.07 1.20
C ILE A 403 -2.49 28.46 0.58
N THR A 404 -1.45 29.02 -0.03
CA THR A 404 -1.49 30.31 -0.74
C THR A 404 -1.80 30.19 -2.23
N ASN A 405 -2.12 28.99 -2.72
CA ASN A 405 -2.41 28.72 -4.13
C ASN A 405 -1.28 29.23 -5.06
N GLY A 406 -0.05 28.86 -4.75
CA GLY A 406 1.14 29.18 -5.53
C GLY A 406 1.79 30.52 -5.22
N ARG A 407 1.32 31.25 -4.19
CA ARG A 407 1.77 32.61 -3.87
C ARG A 407 2.32 32.72 -2.44
N PRO A 408 3.43 32.03 -2.13
CA PRO A 408 3.91 31.87 -0.75
C PRO A 408 4.35 33.18 -0.08
N GLY A 409 4.73 34.20 -0.87
CA GLY A 409 5.02 35.54 -0.36
C GLY A 409 3.80 36.41 -0.08
N SER A 410 2.56 35.93 -0.28
CA SER A 410 1.37 36.77 -0.16
C SER A 410 0.97 37.08 1.28
N LEU A 411 0.88 38.38 1.57
CA LEU A 411 0.35 38.90 2.85
C LEU A 411 -1.19 38.88 2.90
N GLU A 412 -1.85 38.55 1.78
CA GLU A 412 -3.32 38.57 1.66
C GLU A 412 -3.98 37.28 2.17
N PHE A 413 -3.22 36.33 2.73
CA PHE A 413 -3.77 35.10 3.25
C PHE A 413 -4.76 35.36 4.39
N LYS A 414 -6.06 35.20 4.10
CA LYS A 414 -7.13 35.24 5.10
C LYS A 414 -7.44 33.81 5.53
N ARG A 415 -7.31 33.52 6.83
CA ARG A 415 -7.73 32.24 7.42
C ARG A 415 -9.16 31.90 6.96
N GLY A 416 -9.31 30.76 6.26
CA GLY A 416 -10.60 30.27 5.75
C GLY A 416 -10.83 30.43 4.24
N ALA A 417 -10.02 31.20 3.52
CA ALA A 417 -10.11 31.37 2.07
C ALA A 417 -9.20 30.38 1.30
N ILE A 418 -9.30 29.09 1.62
CA ILE A 418 -8.48 28.06 0.97
C ILE A 418 -9.13 27.69 -0.36
N THR A 419 -8.37 27.76 -1.45
CA THR A 419 -8.81 27.24 -2.76
C THR A 419 -8.64 25.73 -2.76
N TYR A 420 -9.71 24.99 -3.06
CA TYR A 420 -9.71 23.54 -3.15
C TYR A 420 -10.41 23.05 -4.43
N PRO A 421 -9.83 22.09 -5.20
CA PRO A 421 -8.50 21.52 -4.99
C PRO A 421 -7.40 22.60 -5.04
N HIS A 422 -6.34 22.39 -4.27
CA HIS A 422 -5.14 23.24 -4.33
C HIS A 422 -4.45 23.08 -5.70
N ILE A 423 -3.40 23.86 -5.98
CA ILE A 423 -2.60 23.67 -7.20
C ILE A 423 -2.16 22.20 -7.36
N PRO A 424 -2.04 21.68 -8.60
CA PRO A 424 -1.64 20.31 -8.86
C PRO A 424 -0.40 19.86 -8.07
N VAL A 425 -0.48 18.66 -7.48
CA VAL A 425 0.64 18.01 -6.80
C VAL A 425 0.88 16.66 -7.45
N LEU A 426 2.08 16.42 -7.94
CA LEU A 426 2.50 15.17 -8.56
C LEU A 426 3.57 14.52 -7.70
N ALA A 427 3.36 13.27 -7.29
CA ALA A 427 4.31 12.51 -6.47
C ALA A 427 4.92 11.36 -7.26
N CYS A 428 6.25 11.27 -7.30
CA CYS A 428 6.95 10.30 -8.17
C CYS A 428 7.36 9.01 -7.46
N ASN A 429 7.21 8.90 -6.15
CA ASN A 429 7.59 7.70 -5.40
C ASN A 429 6.69 7.53 -4.16
N MET A 430 6.01 6.39 -4.07
CA MET A 430 5.09 6.09 -2.97
C MET A 430 5.67 5.14 -1.92
N ASP A 431 6.91 4.68 -2.09
CA ASP A 431 7.50 3.69 -1.20
C ASP A 431 7.64 4.25 0.21
N LEU A 432 6.94 3.62 1.17
CA LEU A 432 7.12 3.96 2.58
C LEU A 432 8.55 3.64 3.02
N LEU A 433 9.05 2.50 2.57
CA LEU A 433 10.35 1.95 2.96
C LEU A 433 11.11 1.44 1.74
N TRP A 434 12.44 1.47 1.84
CA TRP A 434 13.34 0.91 0.83
C TRP A 434 14.58 0.28 1.48
N MET A 435 15.31 -0.55 0.74
CA MET A 435 16.52 -1.22 1.23
C MET A 435 17.78 -0.43 0.92
N ALA A 436 18.44 0.02 1.99
CA ALA A 436 19.72 0.72 1.93
C ALA A 436 20.93 -0.25 1.87
N GLU A 437 22.12 0.19 2.29
CA GLU A 437 23.37 -0.56 2.09
C GLU A 437 23.44 -1.90 2.83
N LYS A 438 24.27 -2.82 2.30
CA LYS A 438 24.49 -4.19 2.80
C LYS A 438 24.71 -4.35 4.31
N PRO A 439 25.44 -3.46 5.01
CA PRO A 439 25.63 -3.57 6.46
C PRO A 439 24.35 -3.33 7.28
N LEU A 440 23.30 -2.76 6.69
CA LEU A 440 22.08 -2.37 7.40
C LEU A 440 21.01 -3.47 7.27
N PRO A 441 20.59 -4.10 8.38
CA PRO A 441 19.60 -5.18 8.34
C PRO A 441 18.15 -4.70 8.25
N LEU A 442 17.89 -3.39 8.38
CA LEU A 442 16.53 -2.84 8.46
C LEU A 442 16.25 -1.87 7.30
N PRO A 443 15.03 -1.86 6.73
CA PRO A 443 14.61 -0.88 5.72
C PRO A 443 14.66 0.56 6.23
N ARG A 444 14.87 1.53 5.32
CA ARG A 444 14.90 2.98 5.62
C ARG A 444 13.62 3.66 5.13
N PHE A 445 13.27 4.80 5.74
CA PHE A 445 12.17 5.63 5.27
C PHE A 445 12.43 6.08 3.83
N GLY A 446 11.46 5.85 2.96
CA GLY A 446 11.40 6.37 1.61
C GLY A 446 10.48 7.59 1.50
N HIS A 447 10.25 8.01 0.26
CA HIS A 447 9.44 9.20 -0.04
C HIS A 447 8.01 9.10 0.50
N GLY A 448 7.40 7.91 0.50
CA GLY A 448 6.07 7.70 1.06
C GLY A 448 5.96 8.13 2.53
N THR A 449 7.01 7.96 3.34
CA THR A 449 6.99 8.44 4.73
C THR A 449 6.89 9.97 4.79
N PHE A 450 7.57 10.68 3.88
CA PHE A 450 7.47 12.13 3.79
C PHE A 450 6.07 12.58 3.33
N LEU A 451 5.48 11.89 2.35
CA LEU A 451 4.12 12.15 1.86
C LEU A 451 3.08 11.99 2.97
N LEU A 452 3.19 10.96 3.80
CA LEU A 452 2.32 10.76 4.96
C LEU A 452 2.37 11.96 5.94
N CYS A 453 3.56 12.50 6.20
CA CYS A 453 3.72 13.70 7.03
C CYS A 453 3.05 14.91 6.38
N LEU A 454 3.27 15.12 5.08
CA LEU A 454 2.69 16.23 4.32
C LEU A 454 1.15 16.17 4.31
N GLU A 455 0.57 15.01 3.99
CA GLU A 455 -0.87 14.77 3.99
C GLU A 455 -1.50 15.08 5.35
N THR A 456 -0.88 14.56 6.41
CA THR A 456 -1.37 14.72 7.78
C THR A 456 -1.37 16.20 8.19
N LEU A 457 -0.27 16.91 7.92
CA LEU A 457 -0.16 18.33 8.25
C LEU A 457 -1.13 19.18 7.42
N TYR A 458 -1.21 18.94 6.11
CA TYR A 458 -2.15 19.63 5.24
C TYR A 458 -3.59 19.46 5.72
N GLN A 459 -4.00 18.23 6.06
CA GLN A 459 -5.33 17.97 6.59
C GLN A 459 -5.60 18.67 7.92
N LYS A 460 -4.63 18.70 8.82
CA LYS A 460 -4.78 19.38 10.12
C LYS A 460 -4.85 20.89 10.00
N LEU A 461 -4.15 21.49 9.03
CA LEU A 461 -4.14 22.94 8.83
C LEU A 461 -5.36 23.43 8.05
N THR A 462 -5.86 22.63 7.11
CA THR A 462 -6.89 23.08 6.15
C THR A 462 -8.26 22.43 6.35
N ASN A 463 -8.34 21.33 7.09
CA ASN A 463 -9.48 20.40 7.13
C ASN A 463 -9.80 19.68 5.80
N PHE A 464 -8.98 19.87 4.76
CA PHE A 464 -9.12 19.18 3.48
C PHE A 464 -8.07 18.09 3.32
N THR A 465 -8.39 17.02 2.61
CA THR A 465 -7.39 16.02 2.22
C THR A 465 -6.45 16.59 1.16
N LEU A 466 -5.16 16.28 1.23
CA LEU A 466 -4.24 16.59 0.15
C LEU A 466 -4.63 15.75 -1.08
N HIS A 467 -4.75 16.39 -2.24
CA HIS A 467 -5.14 15.74 -3.49
C HIS A 467 -3.94 15.65 -4.43
N TYR A 468 -3.55 14.43 -4.82
CA TYR A 468 -2.54 14.24 -5.85
C TYR A 468 -3.20 14.22 -7.23
N THR A 469 -2.71 15.03 -8.15
CA THR A 469 -3.16 15.04 -9.54
C THR A 469 -2.68 13.79 -10.28
N ALA A 470 -1.49 13.32 -9.94
CA ALA A 470 -0.90 12.11 -10.50
C ALA A 470 0.08 11.50 -9.51
N VAL A 471 0.13 10.18 -9.49
CA VAL A 471 1.10 9.42 -8.72
C VAL A 471 1.91 8.55 -9.66
N MET A 472 3.22 8.60 -9.53
CA MET A 472 4.14 7.86 -10.37
C MET A 472 5.14 7.09 -9.52
N GLY A 473 6.01 6.35 -10.19
CA GLY A 473 6.73 5.25 -9.57
C GLY A 473 5.80 4.05 -9.36
N LYS A 474 6.37 2.88 -9.14
CA LYS A 474 5.66 1.69 -8.68
C LYS A 474 4.96 2.02 -7.35
N PRO A 475 3.71 1.57 -7.11
CA PRO A 475 2.93 0.63 -7.90
C PRO A 475 2.07 1.23 -9.03
N SER A 476 2.22 2.51 -9.39
CA SER A 476 1.35 3.18 -10.37
C SER A 476 1.45 2.57 -11.77
N GLU A 477 0.30 2.32 -12.40
CA GLU A 477 0.14 1.73 -13.73
C GLU A 477 0.86 2.57 -14.80
N ILE A 478 0.95 3.89 -14.64
CA ILE A 478 1.58 4.78 -15.64
C ILE A 478 3.08 4.50 -15.77
N SER A 479 3.70 4.06 -14.67
CA SER A 479 5.11 3.64 -14.66
C SER A 479 5.30 2.35 -15.47
N TYR A 480 4.33 1.45 -15.43
CA TYR A 480 4.35 0.22 -16.23
C TYR A 480 4.03 0.48 -17.70
N ILE A 481 3.10 1.38 -18.03
CA ILE A 481 2.87 1.83 -19.42
C ILE A 481 4.16 2.39 -20.03
N HIS A 482 4.83 3.30 -19.32
CA HIS A 482 6.12 3.82 -19.79
C HIS A 482 7.18 2.70 -19.91
N ALA A 483 7.19 1.73 -19.00
CA ALA A 483 8.08 0.57 -19.10
C ALA A 483 7.78 -0.34 -20.30
N VAL A 484 6.51 -0.46 -20.72
CA VAL A 484 6.12 -1.16 -21.96
C VAL A 484 6.72 -0.45 -23.18
N HIS A 485 6.62 0.87 -23.27
CA HIS A 485 7.24 1.60 -24.37
C HIS A 485 8.76 1.37 -24.43
N CYS A 486 9.44 1.41 -23.28
CA CYS A 486 10.87 1.13 -23.20
C CYS A 486 11.22 -0.31 -23.62
N ILE A 487 10.44 -1.31 -23.21
CA ILE A 487 10.78 -2.71 -23.49
C ILE A 487 10.50 -3.08 -24.94
N GLN A 488 9.46 -2.51 -25.54
CA GLN A 488 9.19 -2.62 -26.98
C GLN A 488 10.30 -1.98 -27.81
N GLN A 489 10.78 -0.81 -27.40
CA GLN A 489 11.93 -0.18 -28.05
C GLN A 489 13.19 -1.06 -27.93
N GLN A 490 13.46 -1.62 -26.75
CA GLN A 490 14.60 -2.51 -26.56
C GLN A 490 14.47 -3.80 -27.39
N ALA A 491 13.29 -4.39 -27.46
CA ALA A 491 13.02 -5.57 -28.30
C ALA A 491 13.36 -5.30 -29.76
N ARG A 492 12.93 -4.15 -30.31
CA ARG A 492 13.30 -3.72 -31.68
C ARG A 492 14.81 -3.58 -31.86
N ILE A 493 15.50 -2.96 -30.91
CA ILE A 493 16.97 -2.75 -30.98
C ILE A 493 17.71 -4.09 -31.05
N ILE A 494 17.27 -5.09 -30.30
CA ILE A 494 17.89 -6.43 -30.30
C ILE A 494 17.33 -7.37 -31.39
N GLY A 495 16.50 -6.86 -32.30
CA GLY A 495 15.96 -7.62 -33.44
C GLY A 495 14.85 -8.60 -33.08
N MET A 496 14.06 -8.31 -32.04
CA MET A 496 12.99 -9.16 -31.51
C MET A 496 11.61 -8.49 -31.63
N ASP A 497 10.57 -9.32 -31.71
CA ASP A 497 9.19 -8.86 -31.63
C ASP A 497 8.84 -8.33 -30.23
N SER A 498 7.78 -7.51 -30.18
CA SER A 498 7.23 -7.04 -28.91
C SER A 498 6.86 -8.23 -28.01
N PRO A 499 7.26 -8.23 -26.72
CA PRO A 499 6.90 -9.30 -25.80
C PRO A 499 5.39 -9.29 -25.54
N THR A 500 4.77 -10.47 -25.50
CA THR A 500 3.36 -10.63 -25.10
C THR A 500 3.20 -10.85 -23.60
N THR A 501 4.25 -11.31 -22.92
CA THR A 501 4.26 -11.58 -21.47
C THR A 501 5.40 -10.81 -20.81
N LEU A 502 5.11 -10.04 -19.78
CA LEU A 502 6.14 -9.38 -18.96
C LEU A 502 6.31 -10.13 -17.64
N TYR A 503 7.55 -10.27 -17.20
CA TYR A 503 7.88 -10.70 -15.85
C TYR A 503 8.46 -9.53 -15.08
N ALA A 504 7.73 -9.06 -14.06
CA ALA A 504 8.17 -8.00 -13.18
C ALA A 504 8.83 -8.62 -11.94
N ILE A 505 10.15 -8.49 -11.85
CA ILE A 505 10.98 -9.05 -10.78
C ILE A 505 11.30 -7.95 -9.77
N GLY A 506 10.86 -8.13 -8.51
CA GLY A 506 10.96 -7.13 -7.45
C GLY A 506 11.08 -7.73 -6.06
N ASP A 507 11.43 -6.92 -5.07
CA ASP A 507 11.63 -7.32 -3.68
C ASP A 507 10.55 -6.78 -2.73
N ASN A 508 9.70 -5.85 -3.19
CA ASN A 508 8.73 -5.15 -2.36
C ASN A 508 7.27 -5.50 -2.75
N PRO A 509 6.52 -6.23 -1.89
CA PRO A 509 5.12 -6.55 -2.13
C PRO A 509 4.19 -5.34 -2.31
N GLU A 510 4.48 -4.21 -1.67
CA GLU A 510 3.68 -2.98 -1.72
C GLU A 510 4.01 -2.08 -2.92
N SER A 511 5.01 -2.46 -3.73
CA SER A 511 5.49 -1.66 -4.85
C SER A 511 5.55 -2.50 -6.13
N ASP A 512 6.49 -3.43 -6.21
CA ASP A 512 6.73 -4.23 -7.42
C ASP A 512 5.59 -5.21 -7.68
N ILE A 513 5.18 -5.94 -6.65
CA ILE A 513 4.19 -7.01 -6.80
C ILE A 513 2.80 -6.43 -6.99
N LEU A 514 2.43 -5.48 -6.14
CA LEU A 514 1.20 -4.72 -6.26
C LEU A 514 1.10 -4.04 -7.64
N GLY A 515 2.13 -3.33 -8.07
CA GLY A 515 2.13 -2.61 -9.35
C GLY A 515 2.03 -3.54 -10.56
N ALA A 516 2.79 -4.64 -10.56
CA ALA A 516 2.70 -5.64 -11.62
C ALA A 516 1.30 -6.28 -11.70
N ASN A 517 0.68 -6.55 -10.56
CA ASN A 517 -0.64 -7.17 -10.48
C ASN A 517 -1.78 -6.18 -10.84
N LEU A 518 -1.65 -4.90 -10.49
CA LEU A 518 -2.55 -3.83 -10.96
C LEU A 518 -2.45 -3.70 -12.48
N PHE A 519 -1.22 -3.66 -13.02
CA PHE A 519 -1.00 -3.56 -14.45
C PHE A 519 -1.52 -4.80 -15.21
N ASP A 520 -1.32 -6.02 -14.70
CA ASP A 520 -1.88 -7.24 -15.31
C ASP A 520 -3.41 -7.22 -15.37
N ARG A 521 -4.07 -6.59 -14.38
CA ARG A 521 -5.51 -6.39 -14.43
C ARG A 521 -5.90 -5.36 -15.48
N TYR A 522 -5.19 -4.24 -15.55
CA TYR A 522 -5.38 -3.22 -16.58
C TYR A 522 -5.29 -3.84 -17.99
N LEU A 523 -4.27 -4.67 -18.24
CA LEU A 523 -4.11 -5.37 -19.54
C LEU A 523 -5.28 -6.31 -19.86
N ARG A 524 -5.90 -6.93 -18.85
CA ARG A 524 -7.01 -7.89 -19.04
C ARG A 524 -8.36 -7.22 -19.19
N ASP A 525 -8.57 -6.08 -18.52
CA ASP A 525 -9.81 -5.31 -18.58
C ASP A 525 -9.52 -3.80 -18.44
N PRO A 526 -9.15 -3.13 -19.56
CA PRO A 526 -8.90 -1.69 -19.56
C PRO A 526 -10.14 -0.85 -19.20
N SER A 527 -11.34 -1.43 -19.35
CA SER A 527 -12.63 -0.77 -19.11
C SER A 527 -13.07 -0.81 -17.64
N SER A 528 -12.37 -1.55 -16.78
CA SER A 528 -12.65 -1.65 -15.35
C SER A 528 -12.22 -0.37 -14.60
N ALA A 529 -13.00 0.69 -14.76
CA ALA A 529 -12.77 1.99 -14.11
C ALA A 529 -12.90 1.98 -12.57
N GLN A 530 -13.09 0.82 -11.94
CA GLN A 530 -13.37 0.70 -10.50
C GLN A 530 -12.14 0.37 -9.64
N HIS A 531 -10.96 0.10 -10.22
CA HIS A 531 -9.82 -0.45 -9.48
C HIS A 531 -8.44 0.07 -9.92
N LYS A 532 -8.34 1.36 -10.28
CA LYS A 532 -7.06 2.02 -10.54
C LYS A 532 -6.44 2.57 -9.24
N LEU A 533 -5.12 2.76 -9.22
CA LEU A 533 -4.43 3.38 -8.09
C LEU A 533 -4.76 4.89 -7.96
N ASP A 534 -4.90 5.57 -9.09
CA ASP A 534 -5.32 6.96 -9.19
C ASP A 534 -6.37 7.16 -10.31
N ASP A 535 -6.95 8.37 -10.37
CA ASP A 535 -8.02 8.71 -11.34
C ASP A 535 -7.47 9.05 -12.74
N LEU A 536 -6.22 8.69 -13.06
CA LEU A 536 -5.62 8.99 -14.35
C LEU A 536 -6.32 8.24 -15.50
N ASP A 537 -6.61 8.99 -16.55
CA ASP A 537 -7.02 8.42 -17.83
C ASP A 537 -5.78 7.95 -18.59
N MET A 538 -5.57 6.63 -18.59
CA MET A 538 -4.39 5.99 -19.18
C MET A 538 -4.35 6.12 -20.70
N SER A 539 -5.52 6.26 -21.34
CA SER A 539 -5.62 6.38 -22.81
C SER A 539 -4.90 7.63 -23.33
N CYS A 540 -4.96 8.73 -22.58
CA CYS A 540 -4.26 9.99 -22.89
C CYS A 540 -2.72 9.85 -22.96
N PHE A 541 -2.18 8.80 -22.35
CA PHE A 541 -0.73 8.54 -22.30
C PHE A 541 -0.29 7.43 -23.26
N GLU A 542 -1.23 6.69 -23.86
CA GLU A 542 -0.96 5.72 -24.93
C GLU A 542 -0.79 6.44 -26.28
N ASP A 543 -1.59 7.47 -26.56
CA ASP A 543 -1.63 8.19 -27.85
C ASP A 543 -0.53 9.26 -28.03
N ASN A 544 0.07 9.75 -26.94
CA ASN A 544 1.11 10.80 -26.97
C ASN A 544 2.54 10.26 -27.18
N SER A 545 2.70 8.97 -27.42
CA SER A 545 3.99 8.38 -27.80
C SER A 545 4.13 8.43 -29.32
N ASP A 546 5.28 8.93 -29.82
CA ASP A 546 5.56 9.06 -31.25
C ASP A 546 5.08 7.81 -32.02
N ALA A 547 4.36 8.02 -33.13
CA ALA A 547 3.62 7.02 -33.94
C ALA A 547 4.37 5.74 -34.36
N GLU A 548 5.66 5.62 -34.01
CA GLU A 548 6.48 4.43 -34.15
C GLU A 548 6.36 3.45 -32.95
N HIS A 549 5.68 3.81 -31.85
CA HIS A 549 5.56 2.95 -30.67
C HIS A 549 4.33 2.06 -30.79
N ARG A 550 4.53 0.73 -30.73
CA ARG A 550 3.40 -0.20 -30.78
C ARG A 550 2.56 0.01 -29.52
N SER A 551 1.25 -0.09 -29.67
CA SER A 551 0.33 0.06 -28.55
C SER A 551 0.68 -0.91 -27.41
N VAL A 552 0.39 -0.50 -26.18
CA VAL A 552 0.41 -1.36 -24.97
C VAL A 552 -0.36 -2.67 -25.21
N HIS A 553 -1.30 -2.70 -26.15
CA HIS A 553 -2.08 -3.87 -26.56
C HIS A 553 -1.26 -5.09 -27.05
N ASP A 554 0.00 -4.91 -27.46
CA ASP A 554 0.87 -6.05 -27.79
C ASP A 554 1.17 -6.92 -26.55
N VAL A 555 1.17 -6.32 -25.36
CA VAL A 555 1.39 -7.00 -24.09
C VAL A 555 0.05 -7.52 -23.56
N GLN A 556 -0.02 -8.82 -23.30
CA GLN A 556 -1.23 -9.48 -22.84
C GLN A 556 -1.24 -9.73 -21.34
N ARG A 557 -0.06 -9.92 -20.73
CA ARG A 557 0.09 -10.33 -19.32
C ARG A 557 1.29 -9.67 -18.66
N CYS A 558 1.17 -9.40 -17.36
CA CYS A 558 2.28 -9.03 -16.49
C CYS A 558 2.30 -9.97 -15.29
N LEU A 559 3.38 -10.72 -15.09
CA LEU A 559 3.51 -11.72 -14.04
C LEU A 559 4.52 -11.24 -13.00
N SER A 560 4.07 -11.14 -11.76
CA SER A 560 4.88 -10.69 -10.63
C SER A 560 5.77 -11.81 -10.08
N VAL A 561 7.07 -11.53 -9.90
CA VAL A 561 8.06 -12.43 -9.31
C VAL A 561 8.69 -11.71 -8.12
N LEU A 562 8.46 -12.23 -6.91
CA LEU A 562 9.04 -11.71 -5.68
C LEU A 562 10.37 -12.41 -5.39
N VAL A 563 11.43 -11.64 -5.15
CA VAL A 563 12.70 -12.15 -4.64
C VAL A 563 12.88 -11.86 -3.16
N GLU A 564 13.57 -12.74 -2.44
CA GLU A 564 13.74 -12.65 -0.97
C GLU A 564 15.02 -11.93 -0.53
N THR A 565 15.62 -11.12 -1.40
CA THR A 565 16.91 -10.45 -1.20
C THR A 565 16.81 -9.01 -0.68
N GLY A 566 15.61 -8.48 -0.48
CA GLY A 566 15.37 -7.06 -0.20
C GLY A 566 14.38 -6.79 0.94
N VAL A 567 13.38 -5.92 0.70
CA VAL A 567 12.36 -5.49 1.68
C VAL A 567 11.62 -6.70 2.24
N TYR A 568 11.29 -7.65 1.36
CA TYR A 568 10.74 -8.94 1.76
C TYR A 568 11.84 -9.98 2.04
N SER A 569 11.71 -10.69 3.15
CA SER A 569 12.42 -11.94 3.40
C SER A 569 11.55 -12.91 4.21
N ARG A 570 11.63 -14.21 3.90
CA ARG A 570 10.81 -15.23 4.54
C ARG A 570 11.03 -15.26 6.05
N GLY A 571 9.94 -15.17 6.83
CA GLY A 571 10.00 -15.12 8.29
C GLY A 571 10.26 -13.74 8.88
N CYS A 572 10.50 -12.72 8.03
CA CYS A 572 10.51 -11.32 8.44
C CYS A 572 9.12 -10.72 8.19
N SER A 573 8.22 -10.85 9.16
CA SER A 573 7.04 -9.99 9.20
C SER A 573 7.46 -8.68 9.86
N MET A 574 7.37 -7.56 9.14
CA MET A 574 7.30 -6.29 9.84
C MET A 574 6.04 -6.32 10.72
N ASN A 575 6.25 -6.36 12.03
CA ASN A 575 5.15 -6.39 13.00
C ASN A 575 4.43 -5.06 12.92
N GLY A 576 3.27 -5.10 12.28
CA GLY A 576 2.48 -3.93 11.95
C GLY A 576 2.11 -4.05 10.49
N ILE A 577 0.82 -4.20 10.22
CA ILE A 577 0.27 -3.89 8.90
C ILE A 577 0.85 -2.54 8.54
N VAL A 578 1.82 -2.50 7.62
CA VAL A 578 2.19 -1.25 6.97
C VAL A 578 0.92 -0.84 6.26
N ALA A 579 0.11 -0.03 6.92
CA ALA A 579 -1.05 0.55 6.29
C ALA A 579 -0.50 1.30 5.07
N PRO A 580 -1.08 1.11 3.88
CA PRO A 580 -0.64 1.84 2.70
C PRO A 580 -0.58 3.34 3.02
N VAL A 581 0.43 4.00 2.47
CA VAL A 581 0.86 5.35 2.84
C VAL A 581 -0.25 6.41 2.73
N SER A 582 -1.26 6.19 1.90
CA SER A 582 -2.12 7.28 1.47
C SER A 582 -3.61 6.92 1.43
N ALA A 583 -4.42 7.98 1.35
CA ALA A 583 -5.81 7.91 0.96
C ALA A 583 -6.05 7.29 -0.43
N LEU A 584 -5.02 7.16 -1.28
CA LEU A 584 -5.15 6.63 -2.65
C LEU A 584 -5.54 5.14 -2.64
N TYR A 585 -5.13 4.41 -1.62
CA TYR A 585 -5.52 3.00 -1.45
C TYR A 585 -6.95 2.82 -0.96
N LYS A 586 -7.65 3.90 -0.56
CA LYS A 586 -9.07 3.81 -0.16
C LYS A 586 -9.96 3.36 -1.30
N HIS A 587 -9.52 3.51 -2.55
CA HIS A 587 -10.23 3.05 -3.74
C HIS A 587 -10.12 1.52 -3.95
N LEU A 588 -9.14 0.86 -3.31
CA LEU A 588 -8.96 -0.59 -3.36
C LEU A 588 -9.61 -1.23 -2.13
N ASP A 589 -10.58 -2.12 -2.37
CA ASP A 589 -11.16 -2.96 -1.30
C ASP A 589 -10.06 -3.76 -0.57
N GLU A 590 -10.17 -3.98 0.74
CA GLU A 590 -9.12 -4.59 1.56
C GLU A 590 -8.78 -6.02 1.11
N CYS A 591 -9.80 -6.77 0.65
CA CYS A 591 -9.63 -8.10 0.08
C CYS A 591 -8.87 -8.04 -1.27
N LEU A 592 -9.24 -7.06 -2.11
CA LEU A 592 -8.58 -6.82 -3.38
C LEU A 592 -7.12 -6.43 -3.16
N HIS A 593 -6.85 -5.47 -2.27
CA HIS A 593 -5.51 -5.04 -1.91
C HIS A 593 -4.65 -6.20 -1.40
N SER A 594 -5.20 -7.04 -0.51
CA SER A 594 -4.51 -8.24 -0.01
C SER A 594 -4.18 -9.21 -1.14
N SER A 595 -5.08 -9.41 -2.10
CA SER A 595 -4.84 -10.29 -3.24
C SER A 595 -3.78 -9.75 -4.21
N LEU A 596 -3.72 -8.42 -4.37
CA LEU A 596 -2.78 -7.77 -5.28
C LEU A 596 -1.34 -7.78 -4.75
N ARG A 597 -1.13 -8.00 -3.46
CA ARG A 597 0.20 -8.16 -2.87
C ARG A 597 0.76 -9.58 -2.98
N LEU A 598 -0.05 -10.53 -3.44
CA LEU A 598 0.38 -11.91 -3.61
C LEU A 598 1.13 -12.04 -4.95
N PRO A 599 2.40 -12.46 -4.95
CA PRO A 599 3.16 -12.63 -6.18
C PRO A 599 2.71 -13.88 -6.94
N CYS A 600 2.89 -13.89 -8.26
CA CYS A 600 2.69 -15.09 -9.07
C CYS A 600 3.73 -16.17 -8.73
N PHE A 601 4.97 -15.74 -8.45
CA PHE A 601 6.10 -16.60 -8.12
C PHE A 601 6.95 -15.98 -7.01
N VAL A 602 7.58 -16.83 -6.19
CA VAL A 602 8.53 -16.41 -5.15
C VAL A 602 9.83 -17.17 -5.36
N GLU A 603 10.95 -16.46 -5.42
CA GLU A 603 12.26 -17.01 -5.72
C GLU A 603 13.31 -16.48 -4.75
N ALA A 604 14.36 -17.26 -4.51
CA ALA A 604 15.36 -16.90 -3.50
C ALA A 604 16.16 -15.64 -3.88
N ASP A 605 16.49 -15.50 -5.17
CA ASP A 605 17.30 -14.40 -5.71
C ASP A 605 17.01 -14.19 -7.21
N PHE A 606 17.66 -13.18 -7.79
CA PHE A 606 17.53 -12.86 -9.22
C PHE A 606 17.93 -14.01 -10.15
N SER A 607 19.00 -14.76 -9.83
CA SER A 607 19.44 -15.89 -10.67
C SER A 607 18.39 -16.99 -10.73
N SER A 608 17.80 -17.30 -9.57
CA SER A 608 16.72 -18.30 -9.43
C SER A 608 15.47 -17.85 -10.19
N ALA A 609 15.08 -16.58 -10.06
CA ALA A 609 13.99 -15.98 -10.83
C ALA A 609 14.18 -16.10 -12.34
N VAL A 610 15.37 -15.75 -12.84
CA VAL A 610 15.67 -15.89 -14.28
C VAL A 610 15.56 -17.35 -14.70
N ARG A 611 16.18 -18.30 -13.99
CA ARG A 611 16.09 -19.73 -14.34
C ARG A 611 14.65 -20.25 -14.36
N MET A 612 13.83 -19.85 -13.39
CA MET A 612 12.42 -20.21 -13.34
C MET A 612 11.68 -19.71 -14.59
N ILE A 613 11.89 -18.44 -14.97
CA ILE A 613 11.26 -17.83 -16.15
C ILE A 613 11.70 -18.56 -17.43
N LEU A 614 13.01 -18.77 -17.61
CA LEU A 614 13.52 -19.44 -18.81
C LEU A 614 12.98 -20.87 -18.95
N ASN A 615 12.91 -21.62 -17.85
CA ASN A 615 12.31 -22.96 -17.83
C ASN A 615 10.82 -22.92 -18.19
N ARG A 616 10.08 -21.96 -17.64
CA ARG A 616 8.66 -21.77 -17.89
C ARG A 616 8.36 -21.44 -19.35
N GLU A 617 9.15 -20.55 -19.94
CA GLU A 617 9.03 -20.11 -21.34
C GLU A 617 9.68 -21.10 -22.32
N ARG A 618 10.30 -22.18 -21.82
CA ARG A 618 11.08 -23.15 -22.61
C ARG A 618 12.13 -22.47 -23.47
N TRP A 619 12.74 -21.41 -22.95
CA TRP A 619 13.79 -20.65 -23.60
C TRP A 619 15.16 -21.23 -23.23
N ASN A 620 15.95 -21.62 -24.23
CA ASN A 620 17.31 -22.10 -24.01
C ASN A 620 18.30 -20.94 -24.14
N PRO A 621 18.96 -20.49 -23.05
CA PRO A 621 19.89 -19.37 -23.10
C PRO A 621 21.22 -19.71 -23.80
N TYR A 622 21.48 -20.98 -24.14
CA TYR A 622 22.72 -21.42 -24.78
C TYR A 622 22.61 -21.59 -26.30
N LEU A 623 21.42 -21.33 -26.87
CA LEU A 623 21.17 -21.21 -28.31
C LEU A 623 21.14 -19.74 -28.71
#